data_AF-A0A947DSB3-F1
#
_entry.id   AF-A0A947DSB3-F1
#
_cell.length_a   1.000
_cell.length_b   1.000
_cell.length_c   1.000
_cell.angle_alpha   90.00
_cell.angle_beta   90.00
_cell.angle_gamma   90.00
#
_symmetry.space_group_name_H-M   'P 1'
#
loop_
_entity.id
_entity.type
_entity.pdbx_description
1 polymer ?
#
loop_
_entity_poly.entity_id
_entity_poly.type
_entity_poly.pdbx_seq_one_letter_code
_entity_poly.pdbx_strand_id
1 'polypeptide(L)'
;MSKRSLDPNRKVNLENVTVLVMDGSSHGLEILSQILAGFGVRTLLRASSLEEARRFTEKAPIDLIVADPDVPGEDGYDFLRDLRRSKRQPNCYVPIVLVTGHTRDSNIKRARDIGANMIVAKPVSSKVLFERILWVAADPRPFVELDHYVGPDRRFKFTGPPPGTDGRREADLPSVVGDAAAPNMSQSEVDTFMKPQKVSL
;
A
#
# COMPACT_ATOMS: atom_id res chain seq x y z
N MET A 1 11.25 0.66 -24.54
CA MET A 1 10.72 0.71 -23.16
C MET A 1 9.21 0.59 -23.23
N SER A 2 8.63 -0.57 -22.90
CA SER A 2 7.17 -0.74 -22.96
C SER A 2 6.54 -0.18 -21.67
N LYS A 3 5.80 0.93 -21.77
CA LYS A 3 4.83 1.31 -20.73
C LYS A 3 3.84 0.16 -20.65
N ARG A 4 3.82 -0.58 -19.54
CA ARG A 4 2.77 -1.56 -19.26
C ARG A 4 1.46 -0.78 -19.17
N SER A 5 0.77 -0.63 -20.29
CA SER A 5 -0.58 -0.12 -20.33
C SER A 5 -1.44 -1.18 -19.65
N LEU A 6 -2.24 -0.79 -18.66
CA LEU A 6 -3.37 -1.61 -18.24
C LEU A 6 -4.20 -1.86 -19.51
N ASP A 7 -4.58 -3.12 -19.76
CA ASP A 7 -5.49 -3.44 -20.85
C ASP A 7 -6.81 -2.73 -20.57
N PRO A 8 -7.24 -1.78 -21.41
CA PRO A 8 -8.47 -1.01 -21.19
C PRO A 8 -9.73 -1.90 -21.18
N ASN A 9 -9.66 -3.12 -21.71
CA ASN A 9 -10.76 -4.09 -21.71
C ASN A 9 -10.70 -5.09 -20.56
N ARG A 10 -9.69 -5.03 -19.68
CA ARG A 10 -9.62 -5.92 -18.51
C ARG A 10 -10.76 -5.60 -17.55
N LYS A 11 -11.73 -6.50 -17.47
CA LYS A 11 -12.82 -6.44 -16.49
C LYS A 11 -12.33 -7.03 -15.18
N VAL A 12 -12.48 -6.30 -14.08
CA VAL A 12 -12.29 -6.79 -12.72
C VAL A 12 -13.65 -6.74 -12.02
N ASN A 13 -14.07 -7.87 -11.45
CA ASN A 13 -15.28 -7.93 -10.65
C ASN A 13 -14.91 -7.71 -9.18
N LEU A 14 -15.42 -6.64 -8.59
CA LEU A 14 -15.21 -6.29 -7.18
C LEU A 14 -16.41 -6.62 -6.28
N GLU A 15 -17.46 -7.25 -6.83
CA GLU A 15 -18.72 -7.49 -6.12
C GLU A 15 -18.55 -8.36 -4.86
N ASN A 16 -17.72 -9.39 -4.94
CA ASN A 16 -17.45 -10.32 -3.83
C ASN A 16 -16.17 -9.99 -3.06
N VAL A 17 -15.58 -8.82 -3.28
CA VAL A 17 -14.35 -8.40 -2.62
C VAL A 17 -14.70 -7.73 -1.30
N THR A 18 -14.11 -8.21 -0.20
CA THR A 18 -14.20 -7.59 1.11
C THR A 18 -13.10 -6.55 1.26
N VAL A 19 -13.47 -5.28 1.35
CA VAL A 19 -12.52 -4.17 1.46
C VAL A 19 -12.61 -3.54 2.84
N LEU A 20 -11.48 -3.47 3.54
CA LEU A 20 -11.35 -2.64 4.74
C LEU A 20 -10.95 -1.22 4.32
N VAL A 21 -11.77 -0.25 4.70
CA VAL A 21 -11.50 1.18 4.55
C VAL A 21 -11.19 1.74 5.92
N MET A 22 -10.02 2.34 6.07
CA MET A 22 -9.58 2.96 7.32
C MET A 22 -9.27 4.43 7.09
N ASP A 23 -9.91 5.33 7.84
CA ASP A 23 -9.62 6.77 7.81
C ASP A 23 -10.08 7.39 9.13
N GLY A 24 -9.22 8.18 9.80
CA GLY A 24 -9.56 8.82 11.07
C GLY A 24 -10.63 9.92 10.96
N SER A 25 -10.96 10.36 9.74
CA SER A 25 -12.00 11.34 9.47
C SER A 25 -13.26 10.69 8.92
N SER A 26 -14.42 11.04 9.47
CA SER A 26 -15.73 10.57 8.97
C SER A 26 -15.96 10.94 7.51
N HIS A 27 -15.48 12.13 7.09
CA HIS A 27 -15.58 12.60 5.73
C HIS A 27 -14.71 11.80 4.75
N GLY A 28 -13.45 11.53 5.10
CA GLY A 28 -12.56 10.70 4.28
C GLY A 28 -13.07 9.28 4.15
N LEU A 29 -13.56 8.71 5.25
CA LEU A 29 -14.18 7.39 5.29
C LEU A 29 -15.41 7.30 4.36
N GLU A 30 -16.25 8.35 4.34
CA GLU A 30 -17.43 8.43 3.46
C GLU A 30 -17.03 8.56 1.98
N ILE A 31 -16.11 9.47 1.64
CA ILE A 31 -15.62 9.64 0.26
C ILE A 31 -15.05 8.32 -0.28
N LEU A 32 -14.16 7.68 0.48
CA LEU A 32 -13.54 6.42 0.06
C LEU A 32 -14.58 5.31 -0.10
N SER A 33 -15.53 5.22 0.82
CA SER A 33 -16.63 4.24 0.74
C SER A 33 -17.48 4.45 -0.51
N GLN A 34 -17.85 5.69 -0.83
CA GLN A 34 -18.62 6.01 -2.03
C GLN A 34 -17.87 5.69 -3.32
N ILE A 35 -16.57 6.01 -3.39
CA ILE A 35 -15.73 5.70 -4.55
C ILE A 35 -15.66 4.18 -4.75
N LEU A 36 -15.39 3.41 -3.68
CA LEU A 36 -15.27 1.95 -3.76
C LEU A 36 -16.60 1.26 -4.09
N ALA A 37 -17.70 1.74 -3.51
CA ALA A 37 -19.05 1.30 -3.89
C ALA A 37 -19.34 1.59 -5.37
N GLY A 38 -18.90 2.76 -5.87
CA GLY A 38 -18.96 3.12 -7.29
C GLY A 38 -18.16 2.19 -8.20
N PHE A 39 -17.11 1.54 -7.70
CA PHE A 39 -16.37 0.49 -8.42
C PHE A 39 -17.04 -0.90 -8.34
N GLY A 40 -18.16 -1.02 -7.62
CA GLY A 40 -18.92 -2.25 -7.47
C GLY A 40 -18.61 -3.06 -6.22
N VAL A 41 -17.78 -2.56 -5.29
CA VAL A 41 -17.53 -3.23 -4.00
C VAL A 41 -18.82 -3.26 -3.17
N ARG A 42 -19.23 -4.45 -2.71
CA ARG A 42 -20.44 -4.62 -1.88
C ARG A 42 -20.17 -4.79 -0.39
N THR A 43 -19.00 -5.33 -0.04
CA THR A 43 -18.64 -5.59 1.37
C THR A 43 -17.55 -4.62 1.81
N LEU A 44 -17.97 -3.53 2.46
CA LEU A 44 -17.07 -2.52 3.04
C LEU A 44 -17.03 -2.63 4.56
N LEU A 45 -15.86 -2.93 5.10
CA LEU A 45 -15.57 -2.82 6.53
C LEU A 45 -15.02 -1.41 6.77
N ARG A 46 -15.76 -0.57 7.49
CA ARG A 46 -15.41 0.84 7.69
C ARG A 46 -14.83 1.01 9.10
N ALA A 47 -13.56 1.41 9.18
CA ALA A 47 -12.85 1.66 10.43
C ALA A 47 -12.48 3.14 10.54
N SER A 48 -13.00 3.79 11.58
CA SER A 48 -12.65 5.16 11.97
C SER A 48 -11.51 5.22 12.98
N SER A 49 -11.13 4.08 13.55
CA SER A 49 -10.04 3.94 14.51
C SER A 49 -9.20 2.68 14.23
N LEU A 50 -8.00 2.62 14.81
CA LEU A 50 -7.16 1.42 14.72
C LEU A 50 -7.75 0.24 15.50
N GLU A 51 -8.50 0.49 16.58
CA GLU A 51 -9.21 -0.56 17.32
C GLU A 51 -10.25 -1.26 16.44
N GLU A 52 -11.05 -0.50 15.69
CA GLU A 52 -12.01 -1.05 14.74
C GLU A 52 -11.31 -1.84 13.63
N ALA A 53 -10.22 -1.29 13.09
CA ALA A 53 -9.43 -1.95 12.06
C ALA A 53 -8.87 -3.30 12.56
N ARG A 54 -8.30 -3.34 13.78
CA ARG A 54 -7.83 -4.58 14.42
C ARG A 54 -8.95 -5.60 14.55
N ARG A 55 -10.11 -5.18 15.08
CA ARG A 55 -11.30 -6.03 15.25
C ARG A 55 -11.76 -6.64 13.92
N PHE A 56 -11.71 -5.90 12.82
CA PHE A 56 -12.03 -6.42 11.50
C PHE A 56 -10.98 -7.41 11.00
N THR A 57 -9.69 -7.06 11.10
CA THR A 57 -8.60 -7.92 10.64
C THR A 57 -8.51 -9.24 11.40
N GLU A 58 -8.98 -9.31 12.64
CA GLU A 58 -8.99 -10.54 13.44
C GLU A 58 -10.18 -11.46 13.15
N LYS A 59 -11.29 -10.91 12.63
CA LYS A 59 -12.56 -11.63 12.52
C LYS A 59 -12.82 -12.21 11.14
N ALA A 60 -12.28 -11.61 10.09
CA ALA A 60 -12.60 -11.97 8.73
C ALA A 60 -11.39 -11.83 7.80
N PRO A 61 -11.30 -12.66 6.74
CA PRO A 61 -10.38 -12.40 5.65
C PRO A 61 -10.76 -11.11 4.92
N ILE A 62 -9.75 -10.34 4.54
CA ILE A 62 -9.87 -9.09 3.80
C ILE A 62 -9.10 -9.24 2.50
N ASP A 63 -9.70 -8.80 1.40
CA ASP A 63 -9.11 -8.92 0.06
C ASP A 63 -8.33 -7.66 -0.33
N LEU A 64 -8.66 -6.52 0.28
CA LEU A 64 -8.00 -5.22 0.05
C LEU A 64 -8.14 -4.32 1.28
N ILE A 65 -7.06 -3.65 1.64
CA ILE A 65 -7.07 -2.54 2.60
C ILE A 65 -6.83 -1.23 1.83
N VAL A 66 -7.72 -0.27 2.03
CA VAL A 66 -7.55 1.12 1.62
C VAL A 66 -7.49 1.98 2.88
N ALA A 67 -6.32 2.52 3.20
CA ALA A 67 -6.06 3.11 4.51
C ALA A 67 -5.43 4.50 4.42
N ASP A 68 -5.98 5.47 5.14
CA ASP A 68 -5.21 6.61 5.62
C ASP A 68 -4.56 6.23 6.96
N PRO A 69 -3.22 6.18 7.05
CA PRO A 69 -2.54 5.87 8.30
C PRO A 69 -2.59 7.03 9.33
N ASP A 70 -3.03 8.22 8.92
CA ASP A 70 -3.20 9.37 9.81
C ASP A 70 -4.50 9.26 10.63
N VAL A 71 -4.44 8.46 11.69
CA VAL A 71 -5.55 8.24 12.63
C VAL A 71 -5.19 8.91 13.97
N PRO A 72 -6.06 9.72 14.57
CA PRO A 72 -5.76 10.37 15.84
C PRO A 72 -5.44 9.36 16.97
N GLY A 73 -4.39 9.65 17.74
CA GLY A 73 -4.05 8.94 18.98
C GLY A 73 -3.11 7.74 18.83
N GLU A 74 -3.07 7.09 17.68
CA GLU A 74 -2.21 5.94 17.42
C GLU A 74 -1.61 5.97 16.00
N ASP A 75 -0.46 5.32 15.80
CA ASP A 75 0.23 5.34 14.51
C ASP A 75 -0.27 4.23 13.57
N GLY A 76 -1.00 4.61 12.53
CA GLY A 76 -1.55 3.68 11.54
C GLY A 76 -0.49 2.95 10.72
N TYR A 77 0.71 3.51 10.53
CA TYR A 77 1.79 2.79 9.86
C TYR A 77 2.27 1.60 10.69
N ASP A 78 2.33 1.78 12.01
CA ASP A 78 2.75 0.73 12.93
C ASP A 78 1.71 -0.39 13.01
N PHE A 79 0.41 -0.04 13.02
CA PHE A 79 -0.67 -1.03 12.88
C PHE A 79 -0.51 -1.90 11.61
N LEU A 80 -0.28 -1.26 10.46
CA LEU A 80 -0.13 -2.00 9.19
C LEU A 80 1.16 -2.84 9.16
N ARG A 81 2.25 -2.36 9.77
CA ARG A 81 3.48 -3.14 9.95
C ARG A 81 3.24 -4.37 10.81
N ASP A 82 2.49 -4.23 11.90
CA ASP A 82 2.18 -5.33 12.81
C ASP A 82 1.24 -6.33 12.15
N LEU A 83 0.28 -5.86 11.35
CA LEU A 83 -0.58 -6.70 10.51
C LEU A 83 0.25 -7.58 9.57
N ARG A 84 1.24 -7.00 8.87
CA ARG A 84 2.18 -7.75 8.02
C ARG A 84 2.95 -8.80 8.79
N ARG A 85 3.37 -8.50 10.02
CA ARG A 85 4.19 -9.39 10.87
C ARG A 85 3.37 -10.40 11.66
N SER A 86 2.04 -10.38 11.55
CA SER A 86 1.17 -11.32 12.23
C SER A 86 1.32 -12.73 11.62
N LYS A 87 2.09 -13.61 12.28
CA LYS A 87 2.46 -14.95 11.78
C LYS A 87 1.28 -15.93 11.62
N ARG A 88 0.01 -15.53 11.84
CA ARG A 88 -1.13 -16.45 12.01
C ARG A 88 -2.49 -15.99 11.46
N GLN A 89 -2.55 -15.02 10.56
CA GLN A 89 -3.85 -14.59 10.00
C GLN A 89 -3.74 -14.34 8.50
N PRO A 90 -4.79 -14.66 7.70
CA PRO A 90 -4.74 -14.54 6.23
C PRO A 90 -4.42 -13.10 5.77
N ASN A 91 -4.69 -12.12 6.62
CA ASN A 91 -4.54 -10.70 6.32
C ASN A 91 -3.09 -10.19 6.33
N CYS A 92 -2.10 -10.99 6.73
CA CYS A 92 -0.69 -10.60 6.61
C CYS A 92 -0.22 -10.40 5.16
N TYR A 93 -0.91 -11.00 4.18
CA TYR A 93 -0.63 -10.86 2.74
C TYR A 93 -1.57 -9.92 2.00
N VAL A 94 -2.55 -9.33 2.68
CA VAL A 94 -3.59 -8.52 2.04
C VAL A 94 -2.99 -7.36 1.23
N PRO A 95 -3.42 -7.10 -0.01
CA PRO A 95 -3.18 -5.85 -0.70
C PRO A 95 -3.44 -4.60 0.17
N ILE A 96 -2.45 -3.72 0.31
CA ILE A 96 -2.59 -2.44 1.02
C ILE A 96 -2.36 -1.28 0.05
N VAL A 97 -3.38 -0.44 -0.13
CA VAL A 97 -3.30 0.84 -0.82
C VAL A 97 -3.42 1.95 0.21
N LEU A 98 -2.35 2.71 0.42
CA LEU A 98 -2.40 3.86 1.31
C LEU A 98 -3.00 5.07 0.59
N VAL A 99 -3.88 5.80 1.26
CA VAL A 99 -4.44 7.07 0.79
C VAL A 99 -4.11 8.15 1.81
N THR A 100 -3.09 8.97 1.55
CA THR A 100 -2.58 9.91 2.57
C THR A 100 -2.39 11.32 2.01
N GLY A 101 -2.63 12.33 2.84
CA GLY A 101 -2.27 13.73 2.55
C GLY A 101 -0.78 14.03 2.78
N HIS A 102 -0.06 13.16 3.49
CA HIS A 102 1.31 13.39 3.92
C HIS A 102 2.32 12.66 3.03
N THR A 103 2.55 13.16 1.82
CA THR A 103 3.41 12.54 0.80
C THR A 103 4.86 13.03 0.82
N ARG A 104 5.42 13.29 2.00
CA ARG A 104 6.86 13.61 2.14
C ARG A 104 7.71 12.35 1.91
N ASP A 105 8.97 12.53 1.49
CA ASP A 105 9.90 11.42 1.21
C ASP A 105 9.96 10.38 2.36
N SER A 106 10.09 10.85 3.60
CA SER A 106 10.12 9.99 4.79
C SER A 106 8.88 9.11 4.93
N ASN A 107 7.69 9.65 4.66
CA ASN A 107 6.44 8.92 4.75
C ASN A 107 6.26 7.95 3.59
N ILE A 108 6.74 8.30 2.39
CA ILE A 108 6.74 7.38 1.25
C ILE A 108 7.71 6.22 1.48
N LYS A 109 8.88 6.49 2.06
CA LYS A 109 9.82 5.45 2.51
C LYS A 109 9.19 4.57 3.59
N ARG A 110 8.59 5.18 4.62
CA ARG A 110 7.88 4.47 5.69
C ARG A 110 6.76 3.58 5.15
N ALA A 111 5.92 4.09 4.26
CA ALA A 111 4.88 3.34 3.57
C ALA A 111 5.43 2.11 2.83
N ARG A 112 6.56 2.27 2.13
CA ARG A 112 7.24 1.15 1.48
C ARG A 112 7.80 0.15 2.50
N ASP A 113 8.34 0.66 3.61
CA ASP A 113 8.97 -0.14 4.65
C ASP A 113 7.99 -1.00 5.43
N ILE A 114 6.76 -0.55 5.61
CA ILE A 114 5.68 -1.35 6.20
C ILE A 114 5.06 -2.36 5.22
N GLY A 115 5.52 -2.41 3.97
CA GLY A 115 5.00 -3.36 2.97
C GLY A 115 3.66 -2.94 2.34
N ALA A 116 3.40 -1.63 2.20
CA ALA A 116 2.29 -1.15 1.41
C ALA A 116 2.51 -1.48 -0.08
N ASN A 117 1.44 -1.88 -0.77
CA ASN A 117 1.53 -2.22 -2.19
C ASN A 117 1.61 -0.95 -3.03
N MET A 118 0.76 0.04 -2.77
CA MET A 118 0.66 1.30 -3.53
C MET A 118 0.29 2.48 -2.62
N ILE A 119 0.52 3.71 -3.11
CA ILE A 119 0.18 4.96 -2.42
C ILE A 119 -0.61 5.87 -3.38
N VAL A 120 -1.66 6.50 -2.86
CA VAL A 120 -2.47 7.53 -3.52
C VAL A 120 -2.43 8.79 -2.66
N ALA A 121 -2.07 9.91 -3.26
CA ALA A 121 -2.06 11.20 -2.58
C ALA A 121 -3.49 11.74 -2.43
N LYS A 122 -3.80 12.34 -1.28
CA LYS A 122 -4.99 13.20 -1.13
C LYS A 122 -4.72 14.57 -1.80
N PRO A 123 -5.72 15.21 -2.45
CA PRO A 123 -7.11 14.79 -2.61
C PRO A 123 -7.25 13.56 -3.52
N VAL A 124 -8.09 12.60 -3.11
CA VAL A 124 -8.19 11.31 -3.80
C VAL A 124 -8.88 11.45 -5.15
N SER A 125 -8.20 11.00 -6.21
CA SER A 125 -8.81 10.83 -7.53
C SER A 125 -9.35 9.40 -7.66
N SER A 126 -10.64 9.25 -7.95
CA SER A 126 -11.27 7.94 -8.19
C SER A 126 -10.56 7.17 -9.29
N LYS A 127 -10.19 7.83 -10.40
CA LYS A 127 -9.43 7.21 -11.49
C LYS A 127 -8.09 6.65 -11.01
N VAL A 128 -7.31 7.45 -10.28
CA VAL A 128 -5.99 7.01 -9.78
C VAL A 128 -6.16 5.84 -8.80
N LEU A 129 -7.12 5.93 -7.87
CA LEU A 129 -7.38 4.85 -6.92
C LEU A 129 -7.77 3.55 -7.64
N PHE A 130 -8.65 3.63 -8.63
CA PHE A 130 -9.04 2.47 -9.44
C PHE A 130 -7.84 1.86 -10.18
N GLU A 131 -7.01 2.68 -10.83
CA GLU A 131 -5.79 2.22 -11.49
C GLU A 131 -4.83 1.51 -10.52
N ARG A 132 -4.70 1.99 -9.28
CA ARG A 132 -3.88 1.31 -8.25
C ARG A 132 -4.50 -0.01 -7.80
N ILE A 133 -5.81 -0.07 -7.60
CA ILE A 133 -6.50 -1.32 -7.25
C ILE A 133 -6.31 -2.37 -8.36
N LEU A 134 -6.52 -1.99 -9.62
CA LEU A 134 -6.29 -2.87 -10.76
C LEU A 134 -4.85 -3.37 -10.84
N TRP A 135 -3.90 -2.48 -10.55
CA TRP A 135 -2.48 -2.84 -10.56
C TRP A 135 -2.17 -3.86 -9.48
N VAL A 136 -2.65 -3.66 -8.24
CA VAL A 136 -2.39 -4.59 -7.13
C VAL A 136 -3.10 -5.93 -7.34
N ALA A 137 -4.32 -5.92 -7.88
CA ALA A 137 -5.04 -7.15 -8.25
C ALA A 137 -4.35 -7.98 -9.35
N ALA A 138 -3.40 -7.37 -10.07
CA ALA A 138 -2.62 -8.00 -11.13
C ALA A 138 -1.14 -8.20 -10.75
N ASP A 139 -0.75 -7.88 -9.52
CA ASP A 139 0.65 -7.77 -9.11
C ASP A 139 1.27 -9.17 -8.91
N PRO A 140 2.22 -9.60 -9.77
CA PRO A 140 2.84 -10.91 -9.65
C PRO A 140 4.03 -10.91 -8.67
N ARG A 141 4.30 -9.80 -7.97
CA ARG A 141 5.46 -9.70 -7.09
C ARG A 141 5.33 -10.70 -5.94
N PRO A 142 6.39 -11.48 -5.67
CA PRO A 142 6.37 -12.38 -4.53
C PRO A 142 6.33 -11.56 -3.25
N PHE A 143 5.67 -12.10 -2.24
CA PHE A 143 5.84 -11.61 -0.87
C PHE A 143 7.19 -12.08 -0.34
N VAL A 144 7.90 -11.15 0.29
CA VAL A 144 9.19 -11.38 0.93
C VAL A 144 8.99 -11.27 2.42
N GLU A 145 9.46 -12.28 3.15
CA GLU A 145 9.44 -12.34 4.61
C GLU A 145 10.88 -12.40 5.13
N LEU A 146 11.29 -11.34 5.82
CA LEU A 146 12.60 -11.17 6.44
C LEU A 146 12.39 -10.60 7.85
N ASP A 147 13.40 -10.75 8.73
CA ASP A 147 13.34 -10.24 10.10
C ASP A 147 12.98 -8.75 10.18
N HIS A 148 13.44 -7.96 9.20
CA HIS A 148 13.24 -6.52 9.16
C HIS A 148 12.17 -6.07 8.15
N TYR A 149 11.61 -6.96 7.32
CA TYR A 149 10.64 -6.60 6.28
C TYR A 149 9.67 -7.72 5.95
N VAL A 150 8.37 -7.40 5.91
CA VAL A 150 7.34 -8.29 5.39
C VAL A 150 6.47 -7.51 4.42
N GLY A 151 6.44 -7.92 3.15
CA GLY A 151 5.72 -7.18 2.11
C GLY A 151 6.01 -7.67 0.69
N PRO A 152 5.37 -7.08 -0.32
CA PRO A 152 5.67 -7.39 -1.72
C PRO A 152 7.12 -7.00 -2.05
N ASP A 153 7.78 -7.76 -2.94
CA ASP A 153 9.14 -7.43 -3.39
C ASP A 153 9.19 -5.95 -3.82
N ARG A 154 10.15 -5.21 -3.24
CA ARG A 154 10.35 -3.78 -3.53
C ARG A 154 10.90 -3.57 -4.94
N ARG A 155 11.40 -4.63 -5.59
CA ARG A 155 11.89 -4.62 -6.97
C ARG A 155 10.70 -4.70 -7.93
N PHE A 156 10.37 -3.58 -8.56
CA PHE A 156 9.31 -3.51 -9.57
C PHE A 156 9.64 -4.22 -10.89
N LYS A 157 10.83 -4.84 -11.01
CA LYS A 157 11.24 -5.71 -12.11
C LYS A 157 11.80 -7.01 -11.52
N PHE A 158 11.34 -8.13 -12.05
CA PHE A 158 11.72 -9.49 -11.70
C PHE A 158 13.15 -9.84 -12.15
N THR A 159 14.09 -8.92 -11.98
CA THR A 159 15.52 -9.22 -12.03
C THR A 159 15.90 -9.58 -10.61
N GLY A 160 16.03 -10.88 -10.34
CA GLY A 160 16.66 -11.38 -9.12
C GLY A 160 18.05 -10.75 -8.91
N PRO A 161 18.72 -11.06 -7.79
CA PRO A 161 20.14 -10.74 -7.69
C PRO A 161 20.88 -11.30 -8.92
N PRO A 162 21.91 -10.60 -9.45
CA PRO A 162 22.77 -11.18 -10.46
C PRO A 162 23.21 -12.60 -10.05
N PRO A 163 23.27 -13.57 -10.97
CA PRO A 163 23.69 -14.92 -10.65
C PRO A 163 25.02 -14.92 -9.88
N GLY A 164 25.07 -15.57 -8.72
CA GLY A 164 26.26 -15.65 -7.87
C GLY A 164 26.40 -14.56 -6.79
N THR A 165 25.36 -13.76 -6.53
CA THR A 165 25.36 -12.81 -5.40
C THR A 165 24.37 -13.22 -4.31
N ASP A 166 24.89 -13.51 -3.12
CA ASP A 166 24.11 -13.69 -1.90
C ASP A 166 23.85 -12.34 -1.23
N GLY A 167 22.58 -12.05 -0.91
CA GLY A 167 22.22 -10.96 0.01
C GLY A 167 22.26 -9.52 -0.55
N ARG A 168 22.16 -8.58 0.40
CA ARG A 168 21.90 -7.13 0.19
C ARG A 168 22.95 -6.45 -0.70
N ARG A 169 22.50 -5.49 -1.51
CA ARG A 169 23.39 -4.64 -2.30
C ARG A 169 23.93 -3.52 -1.42
N GLU A 170 25.15 -3.09 -1.69
CA GLU A 170 25.83 -1.98 -1.01
C GLU A 170 25.01 -0.67 -0.96
N ALA A 171 24.05 -0.50 -1.89
CA ALA A 171 23.16 0.66 -1.99
C ALA A 171 21.86 0.57 -1.15
N ASP A 172 21.65 -0.50 -0.38
CA ASP A 172 20.45 -0.63 0.45
C ASP A 172 20.49 0.38 1.63
N LEU A 173 19.49 1.27 1.71
CA LEU A 173 19.42 2.33 2.72
C LEU A 173 19.29 1.76 4.16
N PRO A 174 19.81 2.48 5.18
CA PRO A 174 19.58 2.15 6.59
C PRO A 174 18.10 2.17 6.96
N SER A 175 17.69 1.34 7.93
CA SER A 175 16.29 1.22 8.38
C SER A 175 15.78 2.38 9.24
N VAL A 176 16.60 3.40 9.47
CA VAL A 176 16.26 4.54 10.33
C VAL A 176 15.87 5.72 9.45
N VAL A 177 14.58 6.05 9.46
CA VAL A 177 14.03 7.23 8.78
C VAL A 177 14.11 8.40 9.76
N GLY A 178 14.87 9.44 9.42
CA GLY A 178 14.93 10.68 10.21
C GLY A 178 13.73 11.60 10.00
N ASP A 179 13.62 12.63 10.84
CA ASP A 179 12.53 13.61 10.79
C ASP A 179 12.54 14.46 9.51
N ALA A 180 11.34 14.78 9.04
CA ALA A 180 11.12 15.37 7.72
C ALA A 180 11.30 16.90 7.70
N ALA A 181 12.13 17.40 6.77
CA ALA A 181 12.28 18.84 6.47
C ALA A 181 11.76 19.24 5.06
N ALA A 182 11.21 18.32 4.28
CA ALA A 182 10.86 18.52 2.87
C ALA A 182 9.34 18.72 2.63
N PRO A 183 8.93 19.42 1.55
CA PRO A 183 7.52 19.60 1.17
C PRO A 183 6.84 18.29 0.72
N ASN A 184 5.50 18.31 0.67
CA ASN A 184 4.71 17.20 0.15
C ASN A 184 4.87 17.05 -1.37
N MET A 185 4.82 15.82 -1.86
CA MET A 185 5.01 15.47 -3.27
C MET A 185 3.69 15.35 -4.04
N SER A 186 3.73 15.68 -5.33
CA SER A 186 2.68 15.39 -6.31
C SER A 186 2.49 13.89 -6.54
N GLN A 187 1.36 13.47 -7.11
CA GLN A 187 1.13 12.05 -7.44
C GLN A 187 2.19 11.48 -8.38
N SER A 188 2.68 12.27 -9.36
CA SER A 188 3.75 11.83 -10.27
C SER A 188 5.10 11.63 -9.58
N GLU A 189 5.40 12.41 -8.56
CA GLU A 189 6.61 12.25 -7.74
C GLU A 189 6.47 11.03 -6.82
N VAL A 190 5.32 10.86 -6.16
CA VAL A 190 5.01 9.65 -5.37
C VAL A 190 5.18 8.39 -6.23
N ASP A 191 4.66 8.40 -7.45
CA ASP A 191 4.82 7.30 -8.41
C ASP A 191 6.27 7.03 -8.77
N THR A 192 7.12 8.06 -8.77
CA THR A 192 8.55 7.93 -9.04
C THR A 192 9.27 7.30 -7.86
N PHE A 193 8.91 7.66 -6.63
CA PHE A 193 9.43 7.00 -5.43
C PHE A 193 9.01 5.53 -5.37
N MET A 194 7.78 5.21 -5.73
CA MET A 194 7.30 3.82 -5.77
C MET A 194 7.92 3.01 -6.93
N LYS A 195 8.61 3.64 -7.88
CA LYS A 195 9.40 2.99 -8.92
C LYS A 195 10.85 2.75 -8.45
N PRO A 196 11.50 1.65 -8.85
CA PRO A 196 12.88 1.38 -8.48
C PRO A 196 13.82 2.31 -9.25
N GLN A 197 14.80 2.86 -8.56
CA GLN A 197 15.91 3.58 -9.18
C GLN A 197 16.85 2.59 -9.88
N LYS A 198 17.27 2.92 -11.11
CA LYS A 198 18.38 2.23 -11.75
C LYS A 198 19.66 2.70 -11.05
N VAL A 199 20.40 1.77 -10.44
CA VAL A 199 21.79 2.01 -10.08
C VAL A 199 22.58 1.97 -11.39
N SER A 200 23.25 3.07 -11.73
CA SER A 200 24.29 3.02 -12.75
C SER A 200 25.51 2.37 -12.10
N LEU A 201 25.99 1.29 -12.71
CA LEU A 201 27.30 0.73 -12.40
C LEU A 201 28.40 1.69 -12.88
#